data_AF-C0P4C9-F1
#
_entry.id   AF-C0P4C9-F1
#
_cell.length_a   1.000
_cell.length_b   1.000
_cell.length_c   1.000
_cell.angle_alpha   90.00
_cell.angle_beta   90.00
_cell.angle_gamma   90.00
#
_symmetry.space_group_name_H-M   'P 1'
#
loop_
_entity.id
_entity.type
_entity.pdbx_description
1 polymer ?
#
loop_
_entity_poly.entity_id
_entity_poly.type
_entity_poly.pdbx_seq_one_letter_code
_entity_poly.pdbx_strand_id
1 'polypeptide(L)'
;MRPAFSASKPSPSGREKGRRKGASAAEQLLTGQAVPLRTRLHDALALGLTKSDGHGAKKWQSTDAGVQSHVLKSVGAFVGCLSNELLRLPPIKESISDILVALEGILKTENVSVLIQAADVSSKFFSTLGNSVRQYSVLEMVSCLSCHLSANQLRIALPCASALTCILNNQVTARASTQAEIWEALDKTNAVASVISTLQNYTEDVHPLNYLTEMISLLRSILWIWPSSRYHVWSNHNLMAKLAHYCLTAETTVSAKILKLYAALALCGNGAMVLLKNEELIIKTGNLMGKSHPTVTRIEALRLCQVFLRSSRGCNWLMTAHGQPIVQGITNAMSEINEKTLVREGCRTALLALRYSGNHHRCFWFNAIDKILYKILCGSCNSSSHAHQTLCHGELFNIDSKDIMDIHPYVWDILGYLAVHCDNEHFSLASNRFNSEKKSPQIV
;
A
#
# COMPACT_ATOMS: atom_id res chain seq x y z
N MET A 1 -61.02 -57.15 3.85
CA MET A 1 -61.88 -56.84 5.02
C MET A 1 -61.69 -55.36 5.38
N ARG A 2 -62.78 -54.57 5.44
CA ARG A 2 -62.87 -53.19 6.02
C ARG A 2 -62.81 -53.27 7.57
N PRO A 3 -62.68 -52.18 8.38
CA PRO A 3 -62.98 -50.73 8.16
C PRO A 3 -61.84 -49.76 8.58
N ALA A 4 -61.74 -48.52 8.08
CA ALA A 4 -62.43 -47.26 8.45
C ALA A 4 -62.30 -46.83 9.93
N PHE A 5 -61.58 -45.72 10.16
CA PHE A 5 -61.91 -44.73 11.20
C PHE A 5 -61.63 -43.32 10.69
N SER A 6 -62.68 -42.51 10.70
CA SER A 6 -62.70 -41.06 10.49
C SER A 6 -62.45 -40.33 11.81
N ALA A 7 -61.72 -39.21 11.78
CA ALA A 7 -62.07 -37.99 12.52
C ALA A 7 -61.22 -36.79 12.06
N SER A 8 -61.89 -35.85 11.40
CA SER A 8 -61.91 -34.39 11.67
C SER A 8 -60.59 -33.60 11.83
N LYS A 9 -60.46 -32.58 10.95
CA LYS A 9 -59.49 -31.46 10.99
C LYS A 9 -59.52 -30.68 12.33
N PRO A 10 -58.44 -29.93 12.65
CA PRO A 10 -58.42 -28.51 12.26
C PRO A 10 -57.08 -28.05 11.65
N SER A 11 -57.13 -27.27 10.58
CA SER A 11 -56.15 -26.20 10.28
C SER A 11 -56.54 -24.94 11.09
N PRO A 12 -55.69 -23.90 11.29
CA PRO A 12 -54.44 -23.56 10.59
C PRO A 12 -53.28 -23.16 11.54
N SER A 13 -52.04 -23.03 11.08
CA SER A 13 -51.43 -21.70 10.83
C SER A 13 -49.99 -21.86 10.37
N GLY A 14 -49.61 -21.01 9.41
CA GLY A 14 -48.40 -21.17 8.61
C GLY A 14 -47.07 -20.97 9.34
N ARG A 15 -46.05 -21.62 8.80
CA ARG A 15 -44.64 -21.25 8.98
C ARG A 15 -44.04 -20.92 7.62
N GLU A 16 -44.27 -19.69 7.19
CA GLU A 16 -43.43 -19.02 6.22
C GLU A 16 -42.72 -17.87 6.94
N LYS A 17 -41.63 -18.16 7.66
CA LYS A 17 -40.76 -17.14 8.25
C LYS A 17 -39.32 -17.65 8.34
N GLY A 18 -38.62 -17.52 7.22
CA GLY A 18 -37.16 -17.71 7.16
C GLY A 18 -36.44 -16.73 6.22
N ARG A 19 -37.13 -16.10 5.26
CA ARG A 19 -36.48 -15.35 4.18
C ARG A 19 -36.49 -13.81 4.31
N ARG A 20 -37.28 -13.23 5.22
CA ARG A 20 -37.49 -11.77 5.31
C ARG A 20 -36.53 -11.00 6.24
N LYS A 21 -35.79 -11.66 7.14
CA LYS A 21 -34.92 -10.95 8.10
C LYS A 21 -33.63 -10.37 7.49
N GLY A 22 -33.14 -10.92 6.37
CA GLY A 22 -31.96 -10.38 5.67
C GLY A 22 -32.28 -9.21 4.72
N ALA A 23 -33.46 -9.25 4.09
CA ALA A 23 -33.90 -8.19 3.18
C ALA A 23 -34.21 -6.88 3.93
N SER A 24 -34.88 -6.95 5.09
CA SER A 24 -35.26 -5.73 5.81
C SER A 24 -34.07 -4.97 6.42
N ALA A 25 -32.96 -5.65 6.75
CA ALA A 25 -31.75 -5.00 7.25
C ALA A 25 -30.96 -4.31 6.13
N ALA A 26 -30.90 -4.92 4.93
CA ALA A 26 -30.30 -4.31 3.74
C ALA A 26 -31.13 -3.12 3.22
N GLU A 27 -32.46 -3.19 3.29
CA GLU A 27 -33.37 -2.09 2.97
C GLU A 27 -33.30 -0.95 3.98
N GLN A 28 -33.08 -1.25 5.28
CA GLN A 28 -32.87 -0.22 6.31
C GLN A 28 -31.55 0.56 6.16
N LEU A 29 -30.50 -0.08 5.59
CA LEU A 29 -29.23 0.58 5.29
C LEU A 29 -29.31 1.49 4.04
N LEU A 30 -30.20 1.16 3.09
CA LEU A 30 -30.57 2.01 1.96
C LEU A 30 -31.58 3.07 2.41
N THR A 31 -31.20 3.95 3.35
CA THR A 31 -32.05 5.06 3.81
C THR A 31 -31.34 6.40 3.65
N GLY A 32 -32.09 7.50 3.63
CA GLY A 32 -31.57 8.85 3.45
C GLY A 32 -31.25 9.22 1.99
N GLN A 33 -30.12 9.91 1.76
CA GLN A 33 -29.77 10.49 0.46
C GLN A 33 -29.37 9.46 -0.62
N ALA A 34 -29.05 8.21 -0.25
CA ALA A 34 -28.57 7.20 -1.18
C ALA A 34 -29.63 6.72 -2.19
N VAL A 35 -30.89 6.60 -1.76
CA VAL A 35 -32.00 6.16 -2.62
C VAL A 35 -32.29 7.16 -3.75
N PRO A 36 -32.56 8.45 -3.48
CA PRO A 36 -32.85 9.41 -4.55
C PRO A 36 -31.65 9.61 -5.50
N LEU A 37 -30.42 9.56 -4.99
CA LEU A 37 -29.21 9.64 -5.82
C LEU A 37 -29.04 8.40 -6.72
N ARG A 38 -29.39 7.20 -6.22
CA ARG A 38 -29.39 5.97 -7.01
C ARG A 38 -30.45 5.99 -8.11
N THR A 39 -31.65 6.48 -7.82
CA THR A 39 -32.70 6.63 -8.84
C THR A 39 -32.26 7.58 -9.95
N ARG A 40 -31.76 8.77 -9.59
CA ARG A 40 -31.24 9.73 -10.56
C ARG A 40 -30.07 9.17 -11.39
N LEU A 41 -29.20 8.39 -10.76
CA LEU A 41 -28.12 7.69 -11.46
C LEU A 41 -28.68 6.74 -12.52
N HIS A 42 -29.66 5.91 -12.16
CA HIS A 42 -30.26 4.94 -13.08
C HIS A 42 -31.00 5.62 -14.24
N ASP A 43 -31.74 6.70 -13.95
CA ASP A 43 -32.42 7.49 -14.99
C ASP A 43 -31.41 8.08 -15.98
N ALA A 44 -30.28 8.61 -15.47
CA ALA A 44 -29.21 9.13 -16.31
C ALA A 44 -28.54 8.02 -17.13
N LEU A 45 -28.21 6.88 -16.51
CA LEU A 45 -27.57 5.76 -17.18
C LEU A 45 -28.45 5.16 -18.28
N ALA A 46 -29.78 5.13 -18.09
CA ALA A 46 -30.73 4.64 -19.08
C ALA A 46 -30.72 5.44 -20.39
N LEU A 47 -30.23 6.69 -20.38
CA LEU A 47 -30.09 7.51 -21.59
C LEU A 47 -28.98 7.01 -22.54
N GLY A 48 -28.03 6.20 -22.05
CA GLY A 48 -26.89 5.74 -22.84
C GLY A 48 -26.57 4.25 -22.75
N LEU A 49 -27.07 3.55 -21.74
CA LEU A 49 -26.93 2.10 -21.62
C LEU A 49 -28.06 1.39 -22.37
N THR A 50 -27.69 0.57 -23.35
CA THR A 50 -28.62 -0.30 -24.08
C THR A 50 -28.19 -1.76 -23.95
N LYS A 51 -29.16 -2.68 -24.00
CA LYS A 51 -28.89 -4.11 -24.11
C LYS A 51 -28.73 -4.44 -25.59
N SER A 52 -27.61 -5.06 -25.96
CA SER A 52 -27.48 -5.62 -27.31
C SER A 52 -28.55 -6.70 -27.50
N ASP A 53 -29.45 -6.50 -28.47
CA ASP A 53 -30.44 -7.45 -29.00
C ASP A 53 -31.21 -8.26 -27.94
N GLY A 54 -31.66 -7.60 -26.87
CA GLY A 54 -32.57 -8.16 -25.86
C GLY A 54 -31.99 -9.20 -24.90
N HIS A 55 -30.86 -9.84 -25.22
CA HIS A 55 -30.22 -10.89 -24.40
C HIS A 55 -28.71 -10.65 -24.15
N GLY A 56 -28.10 -9.63 -24.75
CA GLY A 56 -26.68 -9.32 -24.60
C GLY A 56 -26.36 -8.44 -23.39
N ALA A 57 -25.06 -8.38 -23.06
CA ALA A 57 -24.53 -7.50 -22.02
C ALA A 57 -24.87 -6.03 -22.32
N LYS A 58 -25.10 -5.24 -21.26
CA LYS A 58 -25.27 -3.78 -21.37
C LYS A 58 -24.01 -3.19 -22.01
N LYS A 59 -24.19 -2.25 -22.94
CA LYS A 59 -23.11 -1.45 -23.52
C LYS A 59 -23.51 0.02 -23.53
N TRP A 60 -22.52 0.89 -23.39
CA TRP A 60 -22.70 2.32 -23.59
C TRP A 60 -22.72 2.64 -25.09
N GLN A 61 -23.73 3.39 -25.54
CA GLN A 61 -23.91 3.74 -26.96
C GLN A 61 -24.08 5.24 -27.23
N SER A 62 -24.31 6.07 -26.21
CA SER A 62 -24.54 7.51 -26.43
C SER A 62 -23.24 8.27 -26.69
N THR A 63 -23.19 9.00 -27.81
CA THR A 63 -22.11 9.92 -28.18
C THR A 63 -22.45 11.39 -27.85
N ASP A 64 -23.65 11.67 -27.34
CA ASP A 64 -24.07 13.03 -27.02
C ASP A 64 -23.33 13.55 -25.77
N ALA A 65 -22.60 14.65 -25.93
CA ALA A 65 -21.77 15.22 -24.87
C ALA A 65 -22.59 15.70 -23.67
N GLY A 66 -23.83 16.14 -23.89
CA GLY A 66 -24.76 16.56 -22.84
C GLY A 66 -25.20 15.38 -21.97
N VAL A 67 -25.59 14.27 -22.60
CA VAL A 67 -25.95 13.00 -21.94
C VAL A 67 -24.74 12.44 -21.19
N GLN A 68 -23.57 12.38 -21.81
CA GLN A 68 -22.34 11.91 -21.16
C GLN A 68 -22.00 12.77 -19.93
N SER A 69 -22.03 14.10 -20.04
CA SER A 69 -21.80 15.00 -18.91
C SER A 69 -22.85 14.83 -17.80
N HIS A 70 -24.12 14.64 -18.16
CA HIS A 70 -25.19 14.41 -17.20
C HIS A 70 -25.00 13.09 -16.42
N VAL A 71 -24.62 12.02 -17.10
CA VAL A 71 -24.28 10.73 -16.46
C VAL A 71 -23.10 10.91 -15.51
N LEU A 72 -22.00 11.52 -15.95
CA LEU A 72 -20.82 11.73 -15.12
C LEU A 72 -21.12 12.53 -13.83
N LYS A 73 -21.97 13.57 -13.93
CA LYS A 73 -22.43 14.33 -12.75
C LYS A 73 -23.26 13.47 -11.80
N SER A 74 -24.14 12.63 -12.34
CA SER A 74 -24.96 11.71 -11.55
C SER A 74 -24.12 10.65 -10.86
N VAL A 75 -23.13 10.08 -11.55
CA VAL A 75 -22.12 9.18 -10.97
C VAL A 75 -21.35 9.87 -9.85
N GLY A 76 -20.78 11.05 -10.11
CA GLY A 76 -19.96 11.78 -9.12
C GLY A 76 -20.70 12.12 -7.82
N ALA A 77 -22.01 12.38 -7.92
CA ALA A 77 -22.88 12.62 -6.77
C ALA A 77 -23.24 11.32 -6.03
N PHE A 78 -23.59 10.24 -6.75
CA PHE A 78 -23.87 8.95 -6.14
C PHE A 78 -22.63 8.38 -5.43
N VAL A 79 -21.45 8.44 -6.06
CA VAL A 79 -20.18 8.04 -5.45
C VAL A 79 -19.89 8.84 -4.17
N GLY A 80 -20.30 10.11 -4.13
CA GLY A 80 -20.13 10.96 -2.95
C GLY A 80 -20.93 10.52 -1.73
N CYS A 81 -21.96 9.68 -1.87
CA CYS A 81 -22.75 9.18 -0.75
C CYS A 81 -22.44 7.73 -0.35
N LEU A 82 -21.54 7.05 -1.06
CA LEU A 82 -21.21 5.65 -0.79
C LEU A 82 -20.35 5.50 0.47
N SER A 83 -20.75 4.58 1.35
CA SER A 83 -19.99 4.10 2.50
C SER A 83 -19.57 2.64 2.30
N ASN A 84 -18.60 2.16 3.09
CA ASN A 84 -18.15 0.76 3.05
C ASN A 84 -19.28 -0.26 3.30
N GLU A 85 -20.30 0.14 4.06
CA GLU A 85 -21.48 -0.68 4.34
C GLU A 85 -22.39 -0.75 3.11
N LEU A 86 -22.64 0.39 2.46
CA LEU A 86 -23.44 0.47 1.24
C LEU A 86 -22.82 -0.35 0.09
N LEU A 87 -21.50 -0.36 -0.06
CA LEU A 87 -20.79 -1.13 -1.09
C LEU A 87 -21.06 -2.65 -1.03
N ARG A 88 -21.52 -3.16 0.12
CA ARG A 88 -21.84 -4.59 0.29
C ARG A 88 -23.24 -4.94 -0.19
N LEU A 89 -24.13 -3.95 -0.36
CA LEU A 89 -25.53 -4.18 -0.70
C LEU A 89 -25.70 -4.58 -2.18
N PRO A 90 -26.46 -5.64 -2.49
CA PRO A 90 -26.66 -6.09 -3.88
C PRO A 90 -27.13 -5.00 -4.87
N PRO A 91 -28.09 -4.12 -4.51
CA PRO A 91 -28.53 -3.04 -5.41
C PRO A 91 -27.45 -2.02 -5.74
N ILE A 92 -26.44 -1.87 -4.86
CA ILE A 92 -25.30 -0.98 -5.05
C ILE A 92 -24.26 -1.64 -5.96
N LYS A 93 -24.05 -2.95 -5.82
CA LYS A 93 -23.16 -3.72 -6.72
C LYS A 93 -23.62 -3.69 -8.17
N GLU A 94 -24.93 -3.77 -8.40
CA GLU A 94 -25.50 -3.62 -9.74
C GLU A 94 -25.23 -2.21 -10.30
N SER A 95 -25.48 -1.16 -9.50
CA SER A 95 -25.17 0.22 -9.89
C SER A 95 -23.68 0.41 -10.21
N ILE A 96 -22.77 -0.19 -9.45
CA ILE A 96 -21.32 -0.14 -9.71
C ILE A 96 -20.98 -0.81 -11.05
N SER A 97 -21.59 -1.95 -11.35
CA SER A 97 -21.40 -2.63 -12.64
C SER A 97 -21.87 -1.76 -13.81
N ASP A 98 -23.01 -1.09 -13.67
CA ASP A 98 -23.53 -0.20 -14.72
C ASP A 98 -22.67 1.07 -14.88
N ILE A 99 -22.14 1.61 -13.78
CA ILE A 99 -21.20 2.73 -13.80
C ILE A 99 -19.92 2.35 -14.56
N LEU A 100 -19.37 1.15 -14.32
CA LEU A 100 -18.18 0.68 -15.02
C LEU A 100 -18.41 0.66 -16.54
N VAL A 101 -19.50 0.04 -17.00
CA VAL A 101 -19.84 -0.01 -18.43
C VAL A 101 -20.00 1.39 -19.03
N ALA A 102 -20.62 2.32 -18.30
CA ALA A 102 -20.77 3.70 -18.76
C ALA A 102 -19.41 4.42 -18.85
N LEU A 103 -18.56 4.33 -17.81
CA LEU A 103 -17.23 4.94 -17.82
C LEU A 103 -16.33 4.36 -18.92
N GLU A 104 -16.37 3.04 -19.14
CA GLU A 104 -15.64 2.36 -20.22
C GLU A 104 -15.98 2.94 -21.60
N GLY A 105 -17.26 3.23 -21.85
CA GLY A 105 -17.72 3.84 -23.10
C GLY A 105 -17.42 5.33 -23.19
N ILE A 106 -17.66 6.08 -22.13
CA ILE A 106 -17.48 7.54 -22.11
C ILE A 106 -15.99 7.91 -22.24
N LEU A 107 -15.07 7.15 -21.64
CA LEU A 107 -13.62 7.40 -21.77
C LEU A 107 -13.08 7.22 -23.19
N LYS A 108 -13.87 6.64 -24.11
CA LYS A 108 -13.50 6.52 -25.53
C LYS A 108 -13.96 7.72 -26.37
N THR A 109 -14.56 8.74 -25.76
CA THR A 109 -15.00 9.96 -26.45
C THR A 109 -13.81 10.80 -26.93
N GLU A 110 -13.99 11.47 -28.07
CA GLU A 110 -13.05 12.49 -28.56
C GLU A 110 -13.29 13.86 -27.93
N ASN A 111 -14.42 14.03 -27.22
CA ASN A 111 -14.76 15.29 -26.58
C ASN A 111 -13.90 15.51 -25.31
N VAL A 112 -12.93 16.41 -25.42
CA VAL A 112 -11.98 16.75 -24.35
C VAL A 112 -12.67 17.15 -23.03
N SER A 113 -13.74 17.95 -23.09
CA SER A 113 -14.45 18.41 -21.87
C SER A 113 -15.12 17.26 -21.13
N VAL A 114 -15.72 16.33 -21.87
CA VAL A 114 -16.29 15.10 -21.30
C VAL A 114 -15.18 14.18 -20.80
N LEU A 115 -14.08 14.05 -21.53
CA LEU A 115 -12.96 13.20 -21.15
C LEU A 115 -12.30 13.65 -19.84
N ILE A 116 -12.13 14.96 -19.63
CA ILE A 116 -11.68 15.51 -18.34
C ILE A 116 -12.63 15.10 -17.21
N GLN A 117 -13.94 15.30 -17.39
CA GLN A 117 -14.94 14.89 -16.40
C GLN A 117 -14.91 13.38 -16.13
N ALA A 118 -14.75 12.57 -17.17
CA ALA A 118 -14.72 11.12 -17.07
C ALA A 118 -13.48 10.63 -16.31
N ALA A 119 -12.32 11.24 -16.55
CA ALA A 119 -11.09 10.95 -15.84
C ALA A 119 -11.21 11.31 -14.34
N ASP A 120 -11.74 12.50 -14.02
CA ASP A 120 -11.97 12.95 -12.65
C ASP A 120 -12.95 12.04 -11.89
N VAL A 121 -14.10 11.71 -12.52
CA VAL A 121 -15.11 10.83 -11.93
C VAL A 121 -14.55 9.42 -11.75
N SER A 122 -13.76 8.90 -12.69
CA SER A 122 -13.11 7.59 -12.58
C SER A 122 -12.15 7.55 -11.39
N SER A 123 -11.29 8.56 -11.25
CA SER A 123 -10.37 8.68 -10.11
C SER A 123 -11.12 8.65 -8.78
N LYS A 124 -12.17 9.49 -8.64
CA LYS A 124 -13.01 9.51 -7.44
C LYS A 124 -13.69 8.16 -7.20
N PHE A 125 -14.26 7.56 -8.24
CA PHE A 125 -14.97 6.29 -8.16
C PHE A 125 -14.10 5.15 -7.62
N PHE A 126 -12.92 4.94 -8.20
CA PHE A 126 -12.04 3.87 -7.73
C PHE A 126 -11.50 4.14 -6.32
N SER A 127 -11.20 5.41 -5.99
CA SER A 127 -10.80 5.78 -4.64
C SER A 127 -11.86 5.41 -3.58
N THR A 128 -13.14 5.60 -3.90
CA THR A 128 -14.28 5.23 -3.03
C THR A 128 -14.48 3.72 -2.96
N LEU A 129 -14.32 2.99 -4.07
CA LEU A 129 -14.49 1.53 -4.07
C LEU A 129 -13.43 0.82 -3.22
N GLY A 130 -12.19 1.31 -3.22
CA GLY A 130 -11.06 0.74 -2.49
C GLY A 130 -10.91 -0.77 -2.76
N ASN A 131 -10.86 -1.58 -1.69
CA ASN A 131 -10.71 -3.04 -1.81
C ASN A 131 -11.88 -3.72 -2.53
N SER A 132 -13.05 -3.08 -2.62
CA SER A 132 -14.23 -3.66 -3.30
C SER A 132 -14.03 -3.78 -4.81
N VAL A 133 -13.08 -3.05 -5.40
CA VAL A 133 -12.72 -3.14 -6.83
C VAL A 133 -12.44 -4.58 -7.28
N ARG A 134 -11.91 -5.43 -6.39
CA ARG A 134 -11.61 -6.86 -6.66
C ARG A 134 -12.82 -7.69 -7.11
N GLN A 135 -14.02 -7.21 -6.83
CA GLN A 135 -15.27 -7.92 -7.15
C GLN A 135 -15.74 -7.67 -8.58
N TYR A 136 -15.11 -6.74 -9.31
CA TYR A 136 -15.56 -6.30 -10.63
C TYR A 136 -14.51 -6.57 -11.71
N SER A 137 -14.99 -6.77 -12.94
CA SER A 137 -14.11 -6.73 -14.11
C SER A 137 -13.65 -5.30 -14.34
N VAL A 138 -12.33 -5.11 -14.44
CA VAL A 138 -11.71 -3.78 -14.62
C VAL A 138 -10.79 -3.73 -15.83
N LEU A 139 -10.74 -4.79 -16.63
CA LEU A 139 -9.78 -4.92 -17.73
C LEU A 139 -9.94 -3.79 -18.75
N GLU A 140 -11.18 -3.51 -19.18
CA GLU A 140 -11.43 -2.45 -20.16
C GLU A 140 -11.22 -1.06 -19.56
N MET A 141 -11.54 -0.87 -18.29
CA MET A 141 -11.18 0.36 -17.58
C MET A 141 -9.67 0.56 -17.52
N VAL A 142 -8.88 -0.49 -17.27
CA VAL A 142 -7.41 -0.40 -17.32
C VAL A 142 -6.96 0.03 -18.71
N SER A 143 -7.48 -0.57 -19.78
CA SER A 143 -7.12 -0.20 -21.15
C SER A 143 -7.46 1.26 -21.44
N CYS A 144 -8.70 1.69 -21.16
CA CYS A 144 -9.16 3.05 -21.42
C CYS A 144 -8.32 4.09 -20.67
N LEU A 145 -8.09 3.89 -19.36
CA LEU A 145 -7.31 4.84 -18.56
C LEU A 145 -5.85 4.89 -19.00
N SER A 146 -5.29 3.76 -19.43
CA SER A 146 -3.89 3.67 -19.85
C SER A 146 -3.62 4.40 -21.16
N CYS A 147 -4.56 4.35 -22.12
CA CYS A 147 -4.49 5.13 -23.37
C CYS A 147 -4.34 6.65 -23.12
N HIS A 148 -4.85 7.13 -21.99
CA HIS A 148 -4.85 8.56 -21.67
C HIS A 148 -3.64 9.02 -20.85
N LEU A 149 -2.71 8.12 -20.52
CA LEU A 149 -1.47 8.48 -19.81
C LEU A 149 -0.51 9.32 -20.65
N SER A 150 -0.52 9.14 -21.98
CA SER A 150 0.29 9.92 -22.92
C SER A 150 -0.41 11.22 -23.36
N ALA A 151 -1.56 11.57 -22.78
CA ALA A 151 -2.26 12.79 -23.14
C ALA A 151 -1.43 14.02 -22.73
N ASN A 152 -1.25 14.96 -23.66
CA ASN A 152 -0.58 16.24 -23.38
C ASN A 152 -1.32 17.09 -22.32
N GLN A 153 -2.59 16.76 -22.02
CA GLN A 153 -3.40 17.48 -21.05
C GLN A 153 -3.32 16.83 -19.67
N LEU A 154 -2.67 17.54 -18.73
CA LEU A 154 -2.52 17.12 -17.33
C LEU A 154 -3.85 16.81 -16.63
N ARG A 155 -4.92 17.53 -16.99
CA ARG A 155 -6.27 17.33 -16.44
C ARG A 155 -6.88 15.97 -16.80
N ILE A 156 -6.31 15.26 -17.77
CA ILE A 156 -6.72 13.90 -18.16
C ILE A 156 -5.72 12.88 -17.60
N ALA A 157 -4.43 13.08 -17.87
CA ALA A 157 -3.39 12.12 -17.51
C ALA A 157 -3.29 11.88 -16.00
N LEU A 158 -3.41 12.93 -15.18
CA LEU A 158 -3.25 12.84 -13.73
C LEU A 158 -4.39 12.04 -13.06
N PRO A 159 -5.69 12.35 -13.29
CA PRO A 159 -6.76 11.51 -12.76
C PRO A 159 -6.74 10.07 -13.29
N CYS A 160 -6.34 9.86 -14.55
CA CYS A 160 -6.17 8.50 -15.10
C CYS A 160 -5.07 7.73 -14.37
N ALA A 161 -3.93 8.36 -14.10
CA ALA A 161 -2.84 7.75 -13.35
C ALA A 161 -3.24 7.39 -11.91
N SER A 162 -4.00 8.27 -11.24
CA SER A 162 -4.54 8.02 -9.90
C SER A 162 -5.54 6.86 -9.90
N ALA A 163 -6.49 6.85 -10.84
CA ALA A 163 -7.47 5.79 -11.02
C ALA A 163 -6.79 4.43 -11.25
N LEU A 164 -5.82 4.36 -12.17
CA LEU A 164 -5.03 3.16 -12.42
C LEU A 164 -4.25 2.72 -11.18
N THR A 165 -3.59 3.64 -10.49
CA THR A 165 -2.86 3.33 -9.25
C THR A 165 -3.79 2.70 -8.21
N CYS A 166 -5.02 3.19 -8.09
CA CYS A 166 -6.02 2.61 -7.20
C CYS A 166 -6.43 1.20 -7.65
N ILE A 167 -6.77 1.00 -8.92
CA ILE A 167 -7.12 -0.32 -9.47
C ILE A 167 -5.99 -1.31 -9.20
N LEU A 168 -4.76 -0.98 -9.60
CA LEU A 168 -3.62 -1.88 -9.54
C LEU A 168 -3.27 -2.29 -8.10
N ASN A 169 -3.23 -1.35 -7.16
CA ASN A 169 -2.94 -1.67 -5.76
C ASN A 169 -4.01 -2.57 -5.13
N ASN A 170 -5.25 -2.48 -5.60
CA ASN A 170 -6.31 -3.37 -5.16
C ASN A 170 -6.27 -4.73 -5.85
N GLN A 171 -5.60 -4.90 -6.99
CA GLN A 171 -5.52 -6.17 -7.71
C GLN A 171 -4.28 -7.01 -7.37
N VAL A 172 -3.36 -6.56 -6.51
CA VAL A 172 -2.09 -7.27 -6.19
C VAL A 172 -2.25 -8.76 -5.84
N THR A 173 -3.37 -9.16 -5.22
CA THR A 173 -3.64 -10.56 -4.84
C THR A 173 -4.61 -11.27 -5.79
N ALA A 174 -4.84 -10.74 -6.99
CA ALA A 174 -5.69 -11.36 -7.99
C ALA A 174 -5.05 -12.64 -8.56
N ARG A 175 -5.85 -13.44 -9.26
CA ARG A 175 -5.39 -14.67 -9.92
C ARG A 175 -4.34 -14.32 -10.99
N ALA A 176 -3.41 -15.26 -11.23
CA ALA A 176 -2.36 -15.07 -12.24
C ALA A 176 -2.91 -14.79 -13.64
N SER A 177 -4.05 -15.39 -14.02
CA SER A 177 -4.72 -15.11 -15.30
C SER A 177 -5.19 -13.65 -15.40
N THR A 178 -5.84 -13.13 -14.36
CA THR A 178 -6.26 -11.72 -14.30
C THR A 178 -5.06 -10.78 -14.34
N GLN A 179 -3.96 -11.14 -13.68
CA GLN A 179 -2.72 -10.35 -13.74
C GLN A 179 -2.08 -10.34 -15.13
N ALA A 180 -2.19 -11.44 -15.87
CA ALA A 180 -1.72 -11.52 -17.25
C ALA A 180 -2.57 -10.67 -18.20
N GLU A 181 -3.90 -10.72 -18.06
CA GLU A 181 -4.83 -9.88 -18.85
C GLU A 181 -4.60 -8.38 -18.60
N ILE A 182 -4.47 -7.98 -17.33
CA ILE A 182 -4.18 -6.58 -16.97
C ILE A 182 -2.83 -6.14 -17.53
N TRP A 183 -1.80 -7.00 -17.45
CA TRP A 183 -0.49 -6.70 -18.05
C TRP A 183 -0.57 -6.50 -19.55
N GLU A 184 -1.29 -7.39 -20.26
CA GLU A 184 -1.48 -7.28 -21.70
C GLU A 184 -2.16 -5.96 -22.10
N ALA A 185 -3.15 -5.51 -21.31
CA ALA A 185 -3.78 -4.21 -21.53
C ALA A 185 -2.82 -3.02 -21.32
N LEU A 186 -1.97 -3.08 -20.30
CA LEU A 186 -0.94 -2.06 -20.04
C LEU A 186 0.14 -2.04 -21.13
N ASP A 187 0.51 -3.21 -21.64
CA ASP A 187 1.53 -3.36 -22.69
C ASP A 187 1.01 -2.82 -24.04
N LYS A 188 -0.22 -3.21 -24.44
CA LYS A 188 -0.88 -2.72 -25.66
C LYS A 188 -1.02 -1.20 -25.71
N THR A 189 -1.18 -0.57 -24.55
CA THR A 189 -1.33 0.89 -24.43
C THR A 189 -0.01 1.62 -24.19
N ASN A 190 1.13 0.91 -24.20
CA ASN A 190 2.45 1.44 -23.90
C ASN A 190 2.50 2.21 -22.56
N ALA A 191 1.71 1.80 -21.57
CA ALA A 191 1.49 2.56 -20.34
C ALA A 191 2.81 2.86 -19.62
N VAL A 192 3.71 1.88 -19.50
CA VAL A 192 5.01 2.03 -18.84
C VAL A 192 5.89 3.06 -19.57
N ALA A 193 5.97 3.00 -20.89
CA ALA A 193 6.75 3.94 -21.69
C ALA A 193 6.19 5.36 -21.55
N SER A 194 4.87 5.53 -21.56
CA SER A 194 4.20 6.81 -21.33
C SER A 194 4.54 7.39 -19.95
N VAL A 195 4.47 6.58 -18.88
CA VAL A 195 4.85 7.03 -17.53
C VAL A 195 6.34 7.41 -17.45
N ILE A 196 7.23 6.61 -18.06
CA ILE A 196 8.67 6.89 -18.12
C ILE A 196 8.93 8.23 -18.83
N SER A 197 8.35 8.42 -20.02
CA SER A 197 8.50 9.66 -20.80
C SER A 197 7.99 10.86 -20.02
N THR A 198 6.86 10.73 -19.34
CA THR A 198 6.30 11.79 -18.50
C THR A 198 7.25 12.18 -17.36
N LEU A 199 7.80 11.21 -16.63
CA LEU A 199 8.77 11.47 -15.57
C LEU A 199 10.07 12.08 -16.10
N GLN A 200 10.47 11.68 -17.31
CA GLN A 200 11.64 12.24 -17.99
C GLN A 200 11.41 13.66 -18.49
N ASN A 201 10.17 14.06 -18.80
CA ASN A 201 9.84 15.39 -19.31
C ASN A 201 9.35 16.34 -18.20
N TYR A 202 9.21 15.86 -16.97
CA TYR A 202 8.84 16.70 -15.83
C TYR A 202 9.87 17.81 -15.57
N THR A 203 9.34 19.01 -15.34
CA THR A 203 10.06 20.23 -14.95
C THR A 203 9.19 20.99 -13.95
N GLU A 204 9.80 21.48 -12.86
CA GLU A 204 9.07 22.13 -11.76
C GLU A 204 8.37 23.42 -12.21
N ASP A 205 8.94 24.14 -13.18
CA ASP A 205 8.38 25.39 -13.70
C ASP A 205 7.11 25.21 -14.53
N VAL A 206 6.93 24.04 -15.16
CA VAL A 206 5.84 23.78 -16.11
C VAL A 206 4.77 22.88 -15.49
N HIS A 207 5.16 22.01 -14.56
CA HIS A 207 4.31 20.93 -14.10
C HIS A 207 4.11 20.94 -12.58
N PRO A 208 2.87 20.79 -12.10
CA PRO A 208 2.59 20.77 -10.67
C PRO A 208 3.17 19.51 -10.01
N LEU A 209 3.55 19.61 -8.73
CA LEU A 209 4.20 18.51 -7.99
C LEU A 209 3.33 17.24 -7.88
N ASN A 210 2.01 17.39 -7.86
CA ASN A 210 1.08 16.26 -7.86
C ASN A 210 1.23 15.39 -9.14
N TYR A 211 1.60 16.00 -10.27
CA TYR A 211 1.85 15.24 -11.50
C TYR A 211 3.03 14.28 -11.38
N LEU A 212 4.16 14.77 -10.85
CA LEU A 212 5.33 13.94 -10.56
C LEU A 212 4.99 12.80 -9.60
N THR A 213 4.33 13.14 -8.49
CA THR A 213 4.07 12.18 -7.41
C THR A 213 3.03 11.12 -7.75
N GLU A 214 2.04 11.42 -8.59
CA GLU A 214 1.09 10.43 -9.11
C GLU A 214 1.74 9.49 -10.12
N MET A 215 2.56 10.01 -11.02
CA MET A 215 3.27 9.19 -12.01
C MET A 215 4.30 8.26 -11.35
N ILE A 216 5.01 8.72 -10.31
CA ILE A 216 5.86 7.87 -9.46
C ILE A 216 5.03 6.76 -8.79
N SER A 217 3.83 7.07 -8.30
CA SER A 217 2.97 6.11 -7.58
C SER A 217 2.42 5.04 -8.52
N LEU A 218 2.07 5.42 -9.75
CA LEU A 218 1.66 4.51 -10.81
C LEU A 218 2.82 3.58 -11.20
N LEU A 219 3.99 4.17 -11.52
CA LEU A 219 5.17 3.38 -11.89
C LEU A 219 5.52 2.38 -10.79
N ARG A 220 5.55 2.82 -9.53
CA ARG A 220 5.80 1.95 -8.37
C ARG A 220 4.83 0.78 -8.32
N SER A 221 3.56 1.01 -8.61
CA SER A 221 2.52 -0.03 -8.56
C SER A 221 2.72 -1.06 -9.68
N ILE A 222 3.07 -0.61 -10.89
CA ILE A 222 3.42 -1.48 -12.02
C ILE A 222 4.67 -2.33 -11.68
N LEU A 223 5.76 -1.70 -11.22
CA LEU A 223 7.01 -2.38 -10.88
C LEU A 223 6.85 -3.43 -9.77
N TRP A 224 5.96 -3.16 -8.83
CA TRP A 224 5.68 -4.06 -7.73
C TRP A 224 5.03 -5.35 -8.21
N ILE A 225 4.05 -5.24 -9.12
CA ILE A 225 3.24 -6.37 -9.59
C ILE A 225 3.95 -7.17 -10.68
N TRP A 226 4.56 -6.50 -11.67
CA TRP A 226 5.12 -7.16 -12.85
C TRP A 226 6.65 -7.04 -12.92
N PRO A 227 7.40 -8.12 -12.64
CA PRO A 227 8.86 -8.09 -12.68
C PRO A 227 9.46 -7.68 -14.03
N SER A 228 8.81 -8.03 -15.15
CA SER A 228 9.24 -7.69 -16.51
C SER A 228 9.38 -6.19 -16.73
N SER A 229 8.49 -5.38 -16.14
CA SER A 229 8.50 -3.92 -16.27
C SER A 229 9.75 -3.25 -15.68
N ARG A 230 10.45 -3.91 -14.76
CA ARG A 230 11.61 -3.33 -14.04
C ARG A 230 12.79 -3.04 -14.96
N TYR A 231 12.99 -3.86 -16.00
CA TYR A 231 14.08 -3.68 -16.95
C TYR A 231 14.06 -2.30 -17.60
N HIS A 232 12.90 -1.87 -18.08
CA HIS A 232 12.74 -0.57 -18.75
C HIS A 232 13.04 0.63 -17.85
N VAL A 233 12.97 0.46 -16.52
CA VAL A 233 13.23 1.53 -15.57
C VAL A 233 14.69 1.57 -15.16
N TRP A 234 15.28 0.48 -14.64
CA TRP A 234 16.66 0.53 -14.14
C TRP A 234 17.69 0.68 -15.26
N SER A 235 17.40 0.21 -16.48
CA SER A 235 18.29 0.37 -17.63
C SER A 235 18.23 1.77 -18.25
N ASN A 236 17.21 2.57 -17.91
CA ASN A 236 17.06 3.92 -18.42
C ASN A 236 17.84 4.92 -17.56
N HIS A 237 19.08 5.20 -17.96
CA HIS A 237 20.00 6.08 -17.23
C HIS A 237 19.45 7.50 -17.02
N ASN A 238 18.73 8.07 -18.00
CA ASN A 238 18.17 9.41 -17.89
C ASN A 238 17.07 9.46 -16.81
N LEU A 239 16.14 8.49 -16.82
CA LEU A 239 15.12 8.40 -15.78
C LEU A 239 15.75 8.20 -14.40
N MET A 240 16.72 7.29 -14.28
CA MET A 240 17.39 7.01 -13.02
C MET A 240 18.13 8.24 -12.47
N ALA A 241 18.79 9.03 -13.32
CA ALA A 241 19.44 10.27 -12.93
C ALA A 241 18.43 11.31 -12.43
N LYS A 242 17.29 11.48 -13.12
CA LYS A 242 16.21 12.39 -12.67
C LYS A 242 15.60 11.96 -11.34
N LEU A 243 15.27 10.68 -11.19
CA LEU A 243 14.74 10.16 -9.93
C LEU A 243 15.73 10.32 -8.78
N ALA A 244 17.03 10.13 -9.02
CA ALA A 244 18.06 10.39 -8.03
C ALA A 244 18.09 11.88 -7.64
N HIS A 245 18.11 12.77 -8.64
CA HIS A 245 18.07 14.21 -8.40
C HIS A 245 16.86 14.61 -7.53
N TYR A 246 15.64 14.22 -7.91
CA TYR A 246 14.44 14.52 -7.12
C TYR A 246 14.49 13.90 -5.71
N CYS A 247 15.05 12.70 -5.55
CA CYS A 247 15.20 12.10 -4.22
C CYS A 247 16.19 12.87 -3.33
N LEU A 248 17.20 13.51 -3.91
CA LEU A 248 18.23 14.23 -3.18
C LEU A 248 17.78 15.65 -2.82
N THR A 249 17.12 16.36 -3.75
CA THR A 249 16.77 17.78 -3.64
C THR A 249 15.37 18.04 -3.08
N ALA A 250 14.41 17.14 -3.28
CA ALA A 250 13.02 17.42 -2.95
C ALA A 250 12.70 17.27 -1.45
N GLU A 251 11.51 17.75 -1.08
CA GLU A 251 10.92 17.57 0.23
C GLU A 251 10.78 16.09 0.62
N THR A 252 10.63 15.85 1.93
CA THR A 252 10.58 14.52 2.54
C THR A 252 9.44 13.63 1.99
N THR A 253 8.35 14.23 1.52
CA THR A 253 7.18 13.55 0.94
C THR A 253 7.48 12.94 -0.43
N VAL A 254 8.14 13.71 -1.30
CA VAL A 254 8.59 13.26 -2.63
C VAL A 254 9.67 12.20 -2.48
N SER A 255 10.65 12.45 -1.60
CA SER A 255 11.69 11.49 -1.25
C SER A 255 11.08 10.15 -0.81
N ALA A 256 10.09 10.15 0.08
CA ALA A 256 9.42 8.91 0.52
C ALA A 256 8.75 8.13 -0.62
N LYS A 257 8.10 8.83 -1.56
CA LYS A 257 7.50 8.19 -2.75
C LYS A 257 8.56 7.58 -3.67
N ILE A 258 9.69 8.26 -3.86
CA ILE A 258 10.81 7.75 -4.66
C ILE A 258 11.47 6.54 -3.98
N LEU A 259 11.70 6.58 -2.66
CA LEU A 259 12.21 5.42 -1.92
C LEU A 259 11.29 4.20 -2.07
N LYS A 260 9.97 4.41 -2.04
CA LYS A 260 8.98 3.35 -2.27
C LYS A 260 9.02 2.80 -3.71
N LEU A 261 9.27 3.66 -4.70
CA LEU A 261 9.51 3.25 -6.09
C LEU A 261 10.80 2.42 -6.20
N TYR A 262 11.90 2.90 -5.60
CA TYR A 262 13.17 2.18 -5.56
C TYR A 262 13.06 0.83 -4.84
N ALA A 263 12.27 0.73 -3.78
CA ALA A 263 12.02 -0.53 -3.11
C ALA A 263 11.33 -1.55 -4.04
N ALA A 264 10.41 -1.10 -4.91
CA ALA A 264 9.78 -1.95 -5.93
C ALA A 264 10.76 -2.31 -7.06
N LEU A 265 11.61 -1.38 -7.49
CA LEU A 265 12.64 -1.62 -8.51
C LEU A 265 13.70 -2.62 -8.03
N ALA A 266 14.15 -2.48 -6.78
CA ALA A 266 15.15 -3.30 -6.13
C ALA A 266 14.68 -4.74 -5.83
N LEU A 267 13.42 -5.08 -6.10
CA LEU A 267 12.96 -6.48 -6.06
C LEU A 267 13.63 -7.35 -7.14
N CYS A 268 14.29 -6.76 -8.13
CA CYS A 268 15.21 -7.48 -9.01
C CYS A 268 16.67 -7.20 -8.64
N GLY A 269 17.53 -8.21 -8.73
CA GLY A 269 18.94 -8.10 -8.31
C GLY A 269 19.70 -7.01 -9.06
N ASN A 270 19.48 -6.85 -10.37
CA ASN A 270 20.12 -5.79 -11.16
C ASN A 270 19.69 -4.39 -10.71
N GLY A 271 18.39 -4.18 -10.53
CA GLY A 271 17.85 -2.91 -10.01
C GLY A 271 18.41 -2.59 -8.62
N ALA A 272 18.51 -3.59 -7.73
CA ALA A 272 19.12 -3.40 -6.42
C ALA A 272 20.60 -2.99 -6.53
N MET A 273 21.38 -3.63 -7.40
CA MET A 273 22.79 -3.30 -7.58
C MET A 273 23.01 -1.93 -8.22
N VAL A 274 22.15 -1.50 -9.14
CA VAL A 274 22.20 -0.14 -9.72
C VAL A 274 21.99 0.90 -8.62
N LEU A 275 21.02 0.70 -7.74
CA LEU A 275 20.74 1.61 -6.63
C LEU A 275 21.84 1.61 -5.57
N LEU A 276 22.38 0.43 -5.21
CA LEU A 276 23.46 0.29 -4.23
C LEU A 276 24.78 0.93 -4.67
N LYS A 277 25.00 1.10 -5.97
CA LYS A 277 26.17 1.80 -6.51
C LYS A 277 26.06 3.33 -6.42
N ASN A 278 24.88 3.86 -6.12
CA ASN A 278 24.68 5.30 -5.94
C ASN A 278 24.92 5.65 -4.46
N GLU A 279 26.14 6.08 -4.13
CA GLU A 279 26.53 6.41 -2.75
C GLU A 279 25.70 7.54 -2.14
N GLU A 280 25.40 8.58 -2.91
CA GLU A 280 24.57 9.71 -2.46
C GLU A 280 23.17 9.26 -2.05
N LEU A 281 22.58 8.34 -2.80
CA LEU A 281 21.28 7.75 -2.48
C LEU A 281 21.35 6.96 -1.15
N ILE A 282 22.41 6.19 -0.92
CA ILE A 282 22.54 5.41 0.31
C ILE A 282 22.73 6.33 1.52
N ILE A 283 23.56 7.38 1.39
CA ILE A 283 23.72 8.41 2.42
C ILE A 283 22.38 9.10 2.72
N LYS A 284 21.67 9.54 1.68
CA LYS A 284 20.34 10.15 1.82
C LYS A 284 19.36 9.19 2.50
N THR A 285 19.36 7.91 2.14
CA THR A 285 18.48 6.88 2.73
C THR A 285 18.77 6.73 4.23
N GLY A 286 20.03 6.63 4.63
CA GLY A 286 20.44 6.59 6.04
C GLY A 286 19.99 7.84 6.81
N ASN A 287 20.18 9.03 6.23
CA ASN A 287 19.72 10.29 6.83
C ASN A 287 18.20 10.31 7.03
N LEU A 288 17.43 9.86 6.03
CA LEU A 288 15.97 9.81 6.08
C LEU A 288 15.40 8.85 7.14
N MET A 289 16.22 7.92 7.66
CA MET A 289 15.86 7.06 8.80
C MET A 289 15.99 7.77 10.16
N GLY A 290 16.64 8.93 10.19
CA GLY A 290 16.88 9.75 11.37
C GLY A 290 15.61 10.27 12.04
N LYS A 291 15.72 10.58 13.34
CA LYS A 291 14.59 11.01 14.19
C LYS A 291 13.95 12.34 13.77
N SER A 292 14.66 13.17 13.03
CA SER A 292 14.19 14.46 12.51
C SER A 292 13.17 14.33 11.39
N HIS A 293 12.98 13.14 10.81
CA HIS A 293 12.09 12.93 9.68
C HIS A 293 10.73 12.35 10.09
N PRO A 294 9.65 12.63 9.32
CA PRO A 294 8.35 12.04 9.57
C PRO A 294 8.39 10.51 9.58
N THR A 295 7.57 9.88 10.43
CA THR A 295 7.47 8.41 10.58
C THR A 295 7.29 7.69 9.24
N VAL A 296 6.45 8.23 8.34
CA VAL A 296 6.21 7.66 7.01
C VAL A 296 7.49 7.60 6.18
N THR A 297 8.29 8.67 6.17
CA THR A 297 9.55 8.73 5.43
C THR A 297 10.58 7.77 6.00
N ARG A 298 10.68 7.68 7.33
CA ARG A 298 11.57 6.73 8.02
C ARG A 298 11.23 5.28 7.68
N ILE A 299 9.93 4.94 7.64
CA ILE A 299 9.44 3.62 7.24
C ILE A 299 9.82 3.27 5.81
N GLU A 300 9.64 4.18 4.86
CA GLU A 300 9.98 3.89 3.45
C GLU A 300 11.50 3.76 3.24
N ALA A 301 12.31 4.52 3.98
CA ALA A 301 13.77 4.34 3.99
C ALA A 301 14.19 2.97 4.56
N LEU A 302 13.60 2.56 5.69
CA LEU A 302 13.79 1.22 6.25
C LEU A 302 13.40 0.13 5.24
N ARG A 303 12.25 0.27 4.58
CA ARG A 303 11.78 -0.71 3.58
C ARG A 303 12.72 -0.84 2.39
N LEU A 304 13.32 0.27 1.93
CA LEU A 304 14.35 0.20 0.89
C LEU A 304 15.57 -0.59 1.38
N CYS A 305 16.07 -0.30 2.59
CA CYS A 305 17.15 -1.06 3.21
C CYS A 305 16.82 -2.55 3.34
N GLN A 306 15.61 -2.89 3.79
CA GLN A 306 15.15 -4.28 3.89
C GLN A 306 15.25 -5.03 2.55
N VAL A 307 14.96 -4.35 1.43
CA VAL A 307 15.06 -4.97 0.09
C VAL A 307 16.52 -5.29 -0.23
N PHE A 308 17.45 -4.37 0.02
CA PHE A 308 18.89 -4.60 -0.19
C PHE A 308 19.44 -5.72 0.71
N LEU A 309 18.98 -5.76 1.97
CA LEU A 309 19.39 -6.73 2.97
C LEU A 309 18.84 -8.15 2.73
N ARG A 310 18.03 -8.39 1.67
CA ARG A 310 17.57 -9.75 1.36
C ARG A 310 18.67 -10.68 0.88
N SER A 311 19.76 -10.15 0.34
CA SER A 311 20.88 -10.95 -0.19
C SER A 311 22.18 -10.66 0.56
N SER A 312 23.05 -11.66 0.69
CA SER A 312 24.37 -11.50 1.31
C SER A 312 25.20 -10.44 0.58
N ARG A 313 25.14 -10.42 -0.76
CA ARG A 313 25.82 -9.42 -1.60
C ARG A 313 25.32 -8.00 -1.31
N GLY A 314 24.00 -7.80 -1.26
CA GLY A 314 23.41 -6.49 -0.96
C GLY A 314 23.71 -6.04 0.47
N CYS A 315 23.67 -6.97 1.43
CA CYS A 315 24.08 -6.72 2.82
C CYS A 315 25.54 -6.29 2.91
N ASN A 316 26.46 -7.03 2.30
CA ASN A 316 27.89 -6.68 2.29
C ASN A 316 28.10 -5.27 1.71
N TRP A 317 27.49 -4.96 0.56
CA TRP A 317 27.63 -3.65 -0.06
C TRP A 317 27.11 -2.51 0.82
N LEU A 318 25.90 -2.67 1.38
CA LEU A 318 25.28 -1.66 2.23
C LEU A 318 26.06 -1.45 3.54
N MET A 319 26.48 -2.54 4.18
CA MET A 319 27.06 -2.51 5.53
C MET A 319 28.54 -2.17 5.54
N THR A 320 29.31 -2.50 4.50
CA THR A 320 30.76 -2.23 4.48
C THR A 320 31.07 -0.74 4.38
N ALA A 321 30.37 0.00 3.51
CA ALA A 321 30.58 1.43 3.33
C ALA A 321 29.73 2.30 4.28
N HIS A 322 28.53 1.84 4.66
CA HIS A 322 27.53 2.65 5.35
C HIS A 322 26.96 1.99 6.62
N GLY A 323 27.65 0.99 7.19
CA GLY A 323 27.15 0.23 8.34
C GLY A 323 26.74 1.09 9.53
N GLN A 324 27.56 2.07 9.92
CA GLN A 324 27.26 2.92 11.07
C GLN A 324 25.97 3.77 10.91
N PRO A 325 25.82 4.61 9.87
CA PRO A 325 24.61 5.43 9.71
C PRO A 325 23.34 4.58 9.50
N ILE A 326 23.45 3.45 8.79
CA ILE A 326 22.31 2.55 8.58
C ILE A 326 21.90 1.90 9.90
N VAL A 327 22.84 1.36 10.68
CA VAL A 327 22.54 0.74 11.99
C VAL A 327 21.97 1.76 12.96
N GLN A 328 22.51 2.98 12.99
CA GLN A 328 21.97 4.06 13.82
C GLN A 328 20.52 4.41 13.43
N GLY A 329 20.20 4.45 12.13
CA GLY A 329 18.82 4.64 11.67
C GLY A 329 17.88 3.51 12.10
N ILE A 330 18.35 2.25 12.07
CA ILE A 330 17.60 1.07 12.52
C ILE A 330 17.32 1.15 14.02
N THR A 331 18.34 1.37 14.84
CA THR A 331 18.19 1.46 16.30
C THR A 331 17.35 2.66 16.72
N ASN A 332 17.48 3.79 16.02
CA ASN A 332 16.61 4.94 16.21
C ASN A 332 15.14 4.59 16.00
N ALA A 333 14.80 3.85 14.94
CA ALA A 333 13.42 3.41 14.68
C ALA A 333 12.90 2.45 15.74
N MET A 334 13.73 1.50 16.18
CA MET A 334 13.39 0.54 17.24
C MET A 334 13.16 1.22 18.60
N SER A 335 13.80 2.36 18.85
CA SER A 335 13.67 3.10 20.12
C SER A 335 12.35 3.87 20.30
N GLU A 336 11.56 4.04 19.23
CA GLU A 336 10.30 4.81 19.20
C GLU A 336 9.11 3.98 19.68
N ILE A 337 9.08 3.59 20.96
CA ILE A 337 8.10 2.63 21.50
C ILE A 337 6.63 3.04 21.27
N ASN A 338 6.34 4.33 21.15
CA ASN A 338 5.00 4.82 20.88
C ASN A 338 4.54 4.58 19.43
N GLU A 339 5.47 4.34 18.50
CA GLU A 339 5.23 4.14 17.07
C GLU A 339 5.34 2.66 16.69
N LYS A 340 4.33 1.87 17.05
CA LYS A 340 4.32 0.40 16.87
C LYS A 340 4.73 -0.06 15.47
N THR A 341 4.29 0.64 14.42
CA THR A 341 4.63 0.32 13.02
C THR A 341 6.11 0.58 12.72
N LEU A 342 6.65 1.70 13.20
CA LEU A 342 8.06 2.06 13.00
C LEU A 342 8.98 1.10 13.75
N VAL A 343 8.64 0.74 14.99
CA VAL A 343 9.39 -0.26 15.77
C VAL A 343 9.42 -1.59 15.04
N ARG A 344 8.27 -2.06 14.52
CA ARG A 344 8.22 -3.31 13.74
C ARG A 344 9.12 -3.27 12.51
N GLU A 345 9.08 -2.19 11.74
CA GLU A 345 9.93 -2.05 10.55
C GLU A 345 11.41 -1.94 10.93
N GLY A 346 11.73 -1.29 12.06
CA GLY A 346 13.06 -1.27 12.65
C GLY A 346 13.56 -2.68 13.00
N CYS A 347 12.79 -3.44 13.79
CA CYS A 347 13.11 -4.81 14.17
C CYS A 347 13.27 -5.72 12.94
N ARG A 348 12.38 -5.62 11.95
CA ARG A 348 12.48 -6.38 10.70
C ARG A 348 13.75 -6.06 9.93
N THR A 349 14.16 -4.79 9.90
CA THR A 349 15.39 -4.35 9.23
C THR A 349 16.63 -4.83 9.99
N ALA A 350 16.63 -4.74 11.33
CA ALA A 350 17.69 -5.28 12.18
C ALA A 350 17.88 -6.78 11.95
N LEU A 351 16.79 -7.56 11.96
CA LEU A 351 16.82 -8.99 11.71
C LEU A 351 17.45 -9.34 10.35
N LEU A 352 17.09 -8.61 9.28
CA LEU A 352 17.65 -8.84 7.95
C LEU A 352 19.13 -8.44 7.86
N ALA A 353 19.55 -7.39 8.56
CA ALA A 353 20.95 -7.00 8.64
C ALA A 353 21.78 -8.07 9.37
N LEU A 354 21.35 -8.45 10.57
CA LEU A 354 22.09 -9.33 11.46
C LEU A 354 22.20 -10.78 10.96
N ARG A 355 21.36 -11.20 9.99
CA ARG A 355 21.40 -12.54 9.40
C ARG A 355 22.77 -12.89 8.78
N TYR A 356 23.49 -11.90 8.28
CA TYR A 356 24.77 -12.11 7.62
C TYR A 356 25.91 -11.69 8.56
N SER A 357 26.98 -12.47 8.59
CA SER A 357 28.19 -12.14 9.33
C SER A 357 28.81 -10.82 8.84
N GLY A 358 29.27 -9.97 9.77
CA GLY A 358 30.11 -8.82 9.43
C GLY A 358 30.26 -7.81 10.56
N ASN A 359 31.15 -6.83 10.35
CA ASN A 359 31.49 -5.80 11.35
C ASN A 359 30.30 -4.95 11.82
N HIS A 360 29.20 -4.93 11.06
CA HIS A 360 27.99 -4.20 11.43
C HIS A 360 27.32 -4.75 12.70
N HIS A 361 27.57 -6.00 13.11
CA HIS A 361 27.14 -6.52 14.42
C HIS A 361 27.71 -5.70 15.57
N ARG A 362 28.98 -5.29 15.47
CA ARG A 362 29.63 -4.38 16.42
C ARG A 362 28.95 -3.01 16.45
N CYS A 363 28.50 -2.51 15.30
CA CYS A 363 27.74 -1.25 15.24
C CYS A 363 26.42 -1.34 16.01
N PHE A 364 25.73 -2.49 16.01
CA PHE A 364 24.49 -2.67 16.79
C PHE A 364 24.77 -2.57 18.29
N TRP A 365 25.83 -3.22 18.78
CA TRP A 365 26.27 -3.10 20.17
C TRP A 365 26.64 -1.67 20.55
N PHE A 366 27.38 -0.96 19.68
CA PHE A 366 27.71 0.46 19.92
C PHE A 366 26.48 1.35 20.01
N ASN A 367 25.41 1.01 19.30
CA ASN A 367 24.14 1.72 19.33
C ASN A 367 23.17 1.21 20.41
N ALA A 368 23.69 0.53 21.45
CA ALA A 368 22.94 0.07 22.63
C ALA A 368 21.69 -0.76 22.29
N ILE A 369 21.83 -1.67 21.32
CA ILE A 369 20.74 -2.56 20.88
C ILE A 369 20.17 -3.39 22.05
N ASP A 370 20.99 -3.79 23.00
CA ASP A 370 20.60 -4.48 24.24
C ASP A 370 19.56 -3.70 25.04
N LYS A 371 19.82 -2.41 25.29
CA LYS A 371 18.90 -1.54 26.03
C LYS A 371 17.59 -1.33 25.27
N ILE A 372 17.67 -1.23 23.95
CA ILE A 372 16.50 -1.06 23.09
C ILE A 372 15.63 -2.31 23.12
N LEU A 373 16.22 -3.49 22.94
CA LEU A 373 15.49 -4.76 22.98
C LEU A 373 14.86 -5.00 24.35
N TYR A 374 15.57 -4.72 25.44
CA TYR A 374 15.02 -4.77 26.79
C TYR A 374 13.81 -3.84 26.92
N LYS A 375 13.93 -2.59 26.46
CA LYS A 375 12.83 -1.61 26.51
C LYS A 375 11.63 -2.04 25.66
N ILE A 376 11.83 -2.72 24.53
CA ILE A 376 10.76 -3.29 23.71
C ILE A 376 10.06 -4.42 24.47
N LEU A 377 10.81 -5.33 25.11
CA LEU A 377 10.25 -6.42 25.91
C LEU A 377 9.44 -5.88 27.10
N CYS A 378 9.98 -4.91 27.84
CA CYS A 378 9.32 -4.32 29.01
C CYS A 378 8.20 -3.34 28.64
N GLY A 379 8.29 -2.67 27.49
CA GLY A 379 7.26 -1.75 27.00
C GLY A 379 5.92 -2.47 26.72
N SER A 380 5.98 -3.75 26.36
CA SER A 380 4.82 -4.65 26.26
C SER A 380 4.18 -4.98 27.63
N CYS A 381 4.91 -4.84 28.74
CA CYS A 381 4.43 -5.13 30.10
C CYS A 381 3.74 -3.94 30.77
N ASN A 382 3.95 -2.71 30.27
CA ASN A 382 3.46 -1.48 30.92
C ASN A 382 2.04 -1.06 30.48
N SER A 383 1.38 -1.80 29.58
CA SER A 383 -0.04 -1.56 29.25
C SER A 383 -1.02 -2.08 30.30
N SER A 384 -0.54 -2.84 31.29
CA SER A 384 -1.29 -3.15 32.50
C SER A 384 -0.56 -2.53 33.68
N SER A 385 -1.10 -1.43 34.21
CA SER A 385 -0.64 -0.87 35.47
C SER A 385 -0.69 -1.95 36.56
N HIS A 386 0.45 -2.36 37.10
CA HIS A 386 0.65 -2.46 38.54
C HIS A 386 2.14 -2.31 38.85
N ALA A 387 2.42 -1.38 39.76
CA ALA A 387 3.74 -1.00 40.22
C ALA A 387 4.45 -2.15 40.96
N HIS A 388 5.78 -2.17 40.86
CA HIS A 388 6.71 -2.81 41.77
C HIS A 388 6.34 -4.23 42.25
N GLN A 389 6.51 -5.22 41.38
CA GLN A 389 6.83 -6.58 41.83
C GLN A 389 7.97 -7.15 40.99
N THR A 390 8.99 -7.63 41.69
CA THR A 390 10.09 -8.40 41.13
C THR A 390 9.51 -9.70 40.57
N LEU A 391 9.26 -9.73 39.26
CA LEU A 391 8.61 -10.87 38.59
C LEU A 391 9.48 -12.12 38.71
N CYS A 392 8.92 -13.16 39.34
CA CYS A 392 9.55 -14.48 39.43
C CYS A 392 9.47 -15.21 38.08
N HIS A 393 10.42 -16.11 37.83
CA HIS A 393 10.59 -16.88 36.59
C HIS A 393 9.34 -17.61 36.05
N GLY A 394 8.29 -17.79 36.87
CA GLY A 394 7.03 -18.43 36.46
C GLY A 394 6.02 -17.52 35.74
N GLU A 395 6.13 -16.19 35.85
CA GLU A 395 5.14 -15.25 35.28
C GLU A 395 5.50 -14.74 33.87
N LEU A 396 6.73 -15.00 33.40
CA LEU A 396 7.15 -14.64 32.04
C LEU A 396 6.43 -15.45 30.94
N PHE A 397 5.88 -16.61 31.29
CA PHE A 397 5.30 -17.57 30.34
C PHE A 397 3.79 -17.50 30.22
N ASN A 398 3.11 -16.60 30.96
CA ASN A 398 1.66 -16.56 31.00
C ASN A 398 1.10 -15.16 30.66
N ILE A 399 1.55 -14.61 29.53
CA ILE A 399 0.94 -13.39 28.97
C ILE A 399 -0.20 -13.79 28.05
N ASP A 400 -1.42 -13.53 28.52
CA ASP A 400 -2.66 -13.86 27.82
C ASP A 400 -2.77 -13.10 26.48
N SER A 401 -3.20 -13.82 25.46
CA SER A 401 -2.77 -13.70 24.06
C SER A 401 -3.59 -12.76 23.17
N LYS A 402 -4.18 -11.67 23.69
CA LYS A 402 -5.20 -10.93 22.94
C LYS A 402 -4.90 -9.49 22.50
N ASP A 403 -3.70 -8.95 22.72
CA ASP A 403 -3.31 -7.67 22.09
C ASP A 403 -1.81 -7.55 21.74
N ILE A 404 -1.09 -8.67 21.74
CA ILE A 404 0.33 -8.74 21.36
C ILE A 404 0.42 -8.95 19.85
N MET A 405 0.52 -7.85 19.11
CA MET A 405 1.11 -7.90 17.77
C MET A 405 2.58 -8.30 17.93
N ASP A 406 2.86 -9.56 17.59
CA ASP A 406 4.03 -10.39 17.85
C ASP A 406 5.40 -9.77 17.46
N ILE A 407 5.91 -8.81 18.24
CA ILE A 407 7.28 -8.25 18.11
C ILE A 407 8.30 -9.16 18.81
N HIS A 408 7.86 -9.96 19.79
CA HIS A 408 8.73 -10.86 20.58
C HIS A 408 9.56 -11.83 19.73
N PRO A 409 9.03 -12.48 18.67
CA PRO A 409 9.83 -13.33 17.80
C PRO A 409 11.00 -12.59 17.16
N TYR A 410 10.77 -11.35 16.68
CA TYR A 410 11.85 -10.54 16.11
C TYR A 410 12.93 -10.24 17.14
N VAL A 411 12.55 -9.93 18.40
CA VAL A 411 13.51 -9.62 19.46
C VAL A 411 14.40 -10.83 19.78
N TRP A 412 13.81 -12.01 19.92
CA TRP A 412 14.55 -13.24 20.20
C TRP A 412 15.47 -13.62 19.04
N ASP A 413 15.00 -13.51 17.80
CA ASP A 413 15.83 -13.77 16.62
C ASP A 413 17.01 -12.80 16.54
N ILE A 414 16.78 -11.50 16.80
CA ILE A 414 17.83 -10.48 16.84
C ILE A 414 18.89 -10.82 17.90
N LEU A 415 18.47 -11.19 19.11
CA LEU A 415 19.38 -11.62 20.17
C LEU A 415 20.17 -12.87 19.76
N GLY A 416 19.51 -13.83 19.11
CA GLY A 416 20.15 -15.03 18.58
C GLY A 416 21.27 -14.70 17.59
N TYR A 417 21.00 -13.88 16.57
CA TYR A 417 22.03 -13.47 15.61
C TYR A 417 23.16 -12.67 16.25
N LEU A 418 22.85 -11.76 17.18
CA LEU A 418 23.87 -11.01 17.92
C LEU A 418 24.77 -11.92 18.75
N ALA A 419 24.21 -12.97 19.36
CA ALA A 419 24.96 -13.92 20.17
C ALA A 419 25.84 -14.84 19.31
N VAL A 420 25.33 -15.34 18.19
CA VAL A 420 26.07 -16.22 17.26
C VAL A 420 27.30 -15.54 16.68
N HIS A 421 27.24 -14.21 16.49
CA HIS A 421 28.32 -13.43 15.91
C HIS A 421 29.02 -12.50 16.91
N CYS A 422 28.88 -12.79 18.20
CA CYS A 422 29.59 -12.07 19.25
C CYS A 422 31.03 -12.59 19.36
N ASP A 423 32.01 -11.80 18.95
CA ASP A 423 33.41 -12.09 19.27
C ASP A 423 33.66 -11.78 20.75
N ASN A 424 34.37 -12.69 21.44
CA ASN A 424 34.60 -12.69 22.90
C ASN A 424 35.19 -11.38 23.48
N GLU A 425 35.75 -10.50 22.64
CA GLU A 425 36.28 -9.19 23.07
C GLU A 425 35.21 -8.22 23.62
N HIS A 426 33.92 -8.46 23.35
CA HIS A 426 32.81 -7.62 23.80
C HIS A 426 32.55 -7.69 25.32
N PHE A 427 32.73 -8.86 25.94
CA PHE A 427 32.55 -9.01 27.39
C PHE A 427 33.57 -8.19 28.20
N SER A 428 34.77 -8.01 27.65
CA SER A 428 35.84 -7.19 28.25
C SER A 428 35.59 -5.68 28.19
N LEU A 429 34.87 -5.18 27.18
CA LEU A 429 34.55 -3.74 27.07
C LEU A 429 33.31 -3.35 27.89
N ALA A 430 32.32 -4.25 28.02
CA ALA A 430 31.16 -4.05 28.90
C ALA A 430 31.57 -4.08 30.39
N SER A 431 32.50 -4.95 30.78
CA SER A 431 33.06 -4.95 32.15
C SER A 431 33.82 -3.66 32.45
N ASN A 432 34.47 -3.05 31.45
CA ASN A 432 35.20 -1.80 31.62
C ASN A 432 34.28 -0.57 31.76
N ARG A 433 33.09 -0.55 31.12
CA ARG A 433 32.09 0.50 31.39
C ARG A 433 31.45 0.38 32.77
N PHE A 434 31.16 -0.84 33.22
CA PHE A 434 30.68 -1.09 34.59
C PHE A 434 31.74 -0.72 35.65
N ASN A 435 33.02 -0.87 35.34
CA ASN A 435 34.11 -0.48 36.23
C ASN A 435 34.45 1.02 36.19
N SER A 436 34.17 1.72 35.09
CA SER A 436 34.36 3.18 35.01
C SER A 436 33.27 3.96 35.75
N GLU A 437 32.02 3.45 35.79
CA GLU A 437 30.94 4.08 36.57
C GLU A 437 31.09 3.86 38.09
N LYS A 438 31.92 2.90 38.54
CA LYS A 438 32.27 2.70 39.95
C LYS A 438 33.50 3.48 40.42
N LYS A 439 34.20 4.20 39.54
CA LYS A 439 35.38 5.01 39.86
C LYS A 439 35.13 6.49 39.59
N SER A 440 34.09 7.06 40.19
CA SER A 440 34.07 8.48 40.52
C SER A 440 34.53 8.62 41.98
N PRO A 441 35.67 9.28 42.26
CA PRO A 441 36.08 9.52 43.64
C PRO A 441 35.15 10.53 44.28
N GLN A 442 34.58 10.18 45.45
CA GLN A 442 34.08 11.18 46.39
C GLN A 442 35.27 12.06 46.77
N ILE A 443 35.21 13.33 46.39
CA ILE A 443 36.06 14.38 46.97
C ILE A 443 35.15 15.18 47.89
N VAL A 444 35.57 15.23 49.15
CA VAL A 444 35.01 16.01 50.27
C VAL A 444 35.06 17.50 49.98
#